data_AF-A0A0D2HVU3-F1
#
_entry.id   AF-A0A0D2HVU3-F1
#
_cell.length_a   1.000
_cell.length_b   1.000
_cell.length_c   1.000
_cell.angle_alpha   90.00
_cell.angle_beta   90.00
_cell.angle_gamma   90.00
#
_symmetry.space_group_name_H-M   'P 1'
#
loop_
_entity.id
_entity.type
_entity.pdbx_description
1 polymer ?
#
loop_
_entity_poly.entity_id
_entity_poly.type
_entity_poly.pdbx_seq_one_letter_code
_entity_poly.pdbx_strand_id
1 'polypeptide(L)'
;MSSCSDFWVVAAPSPNFDNVPTIQVATHEVPLPAYWRILDLLEDGNREEEIVQVLIRHTGAKTRSIVTEIVGSVVENQRLITRPSKTPGRLSLAFKKPHQPKKISDYRASRIEARRELQEAEEKLENAKQKEKRILNEALILAQRKEEFKDMKMTADERWRTTSAIEHQMKQVLQKHHDIEAEVKFAKRLTLIHKASLA
;
A
#
# COMPACT_ATOMS: atom_id res chain seq x y z
N MET A 1 6.82 -3.71 11.48
CA MET A 1 5.93 -4.89 11.50
C MET A 1 4.65 -4.48 12.19
N SER A 2 3.58 -4.24 11.43
CA SER A 2 2.27 -3.93 11.99
C SER A 2 1.43 -5.20 11.81
N SER A 3 1.08 -5.86 12.91
CA SER A 3 0.12 -6.95 12.91
C SER A 3 -1.20 -6.39 12.40
N CYS A 4 -1.46 -6.58 11.11
CA CYS A 4 -2.80 -6.43 10.55
C CYS A 4 -3.66 -7.41 11.35
N SER A 5 -4.56 -6.90 12.18
CA SER A 5 -5.44 -7.77 12.96
C SER A 5 -6.21 -8.59 11.94
N ASP A 6 -5.91 -9.88 11.88
CA ASP A 6 -6.58 -10.76 10.95
C ASP A 6 -8.06 -10.85 11.37
N PHE A 7 -8.91 -10.11 10.66
CA PHE A 7 -10.34 -10.13 10.89
C PHE A 7 -10.90 -11.42 10.29
N TRP A 8 -11.04 -12.45 11.13
CA TRP A 8 -11.45 -13.79 10.72
C TRP A 8 -12.95 -14.06 10.85
N VAL A 9 -13.81 -13.04 10.89
CA VAL A 9 -15.27 -13.26 10.92
C VAL A 9 -15.76 -13.47 9.49
N VAL A 10 -16.05 -14.72 9.14
CA VAL A 10 -16.46 -15.12 7.77
C VAL A 10 -17.96 -15.01 7.56
N ALA A 11 -18.77 -15.05 8.62
CA ALA A 11 -20.21 -14.84 8.56
C ALA A 11 -20.65 -13.87 9.67
N ALA A 12 -21.36 -12.82 9.28
CA ALA A 12 -21.97 -11.84 10.15
C ALA A 12 -23.42 -12.25 10.47
N PRO A 13 -23.92 -11.98 11.69
CA PRO A 13 -25.31 -12.29 12.07
C PRO A 13 -26.32 -11.33 11.44
N SER A 14 -25.89 -10.16 10.97
CA SER A 14 -26.75 -9.14 10.37
C SER A 14 -25.98 -8.25 9.39
N PRO A 15 -26.67 -7.52 8.50
CA PRO A 15 -26.04 -6.52 7.65
C PRO A 15 -25.30 -5.46 8.48
N ASN A 16 -24.14 -5.02 7.99
CA ASN A 16 -23.29 -4.01 8.64
C ASN A 16 -22.91 -4.32 10.11
N PHE A 17 -22.76 -5.61 10.44
CA PHE A 17 -22.40 -6.04 11.79
C PHE A 17 -21.10 -5.39 12.26
N ASP A 18 -21.11 -4.88 13.50
CA ASP A 18 -19.96 -4.23 14.14
C ASP A 18 -19.38 -3.04 13.34
N ASN A 19 -20.25 -2.28 12.66
CA ASN A 19 -19.90 -1.19 11.75
C ASN A 19 -19.00 -1.61 10.57
N VAL A 20 -18.88 -2.91 10.29
CA VAL A 20 -18.17 -3.44 9.14
C VAL A 20 -19.16 -3.68 8.00
N PRO A 21 -19.00 -3.08 6.82
CA PRO A 21 -19.88 -3.35 5.69
C PRO A 21 -19.89 -4.83 5.33
N THR A 22 -21.07 -5.39 5.10
CA THR A 22 -21.27 -6.79 4.71
C THR A 22 -21.80 -6.90 3.29
N ILE A 23 -21.63 -8.06 2.68
CA ILE A 23 -22.20 -8.44 1.39
C ILE A 23 -22.89 -9.78 1.54
N GLN A 24 -24.03 -9.94 0.88
CA GLN A 24 -24.72 -11.22 0.84
C GLN A 24 -24.00 -12.18 -0.12
N VAL A 25 -23.55 -13.32 0.40
CA VAL A 25 -22.91 -14.41 -0.36
C VAL A 25 -23.65 -15.70 -0.05
N ALA A 26 -24.19 -16.35 -1.07
CA ALA A 26 -25.16 -17.43 -0.92
C ALA A 26 -26.36 -17.00 -0.04
N THR A 27 -26.50 -17.60 1.14
CA THR A 27 -27.55 -17.27 2.13
C THR A 27 -27.02 -16.51 3.36
N HIS A 28 -25.74 -16.13 3.35
CA HIS A 28 -25.03 -15.57 4.50
C HIS A 28 -24.60 -14.12 4.28
N GLU A 29 -24.61 -13.33 5.34
CA GLU A 29 -23.95 -12.02 5.35
C GLU A 29 -22.46 -12.20 5.61
N VAL A 30 -21.62 -11.69 4.72
CA VAL A 30 -20.16 -11.82 4.80
C VAL A 30 -19.54 -10.45 4.92
N PRO A 31 -18.77 -10.16 5.99
CA PRO A 31 -18.01 -8.92 6.08
C PRO A 31 -17.08 -8.73 4.87
N LEU A 32 -17.05 -7.52 4.30
CA LEU A 32 -16.19 -7.23 3.16
C LEU A 32 -14.72 -7.61 3.38
N PRO A 33 -14.08 -7.35 4.54
CA PRO A 33 -12.71 -7.78 4.79
C PRO A 33 -12.51 -9.30 4.61
N ALA A 34 -13.45 -10.11 5.08
CA ALA A 34 -13.40 -11.56 4.95
C ALA A 34 -13.60 -12.00 3.49
N TYR A 35 -14.55 -11.37 2.78
CA TYR A 35 -14.77 -11.63 1.35
C TYR A 35 -13.50 -11.35 0.51
N TRP A 36 -12.84 -10.21 0.75
CA TRP A 36 -11.59 -9.88 0.06
C TRP A 36 -10.47 -10.85 0.42
N ARG A 37 -10.39 -11.28 1.67
CA ARG A 37 -9.36 -12.24 2.09
C ARG A 37 -9.51 -13.59 1.39
N ILE A 38 -10.74 -14.06 1.17
CA ILE A 38 -11.02 -15.28 0.40
C ILE A 38 -10.56 -15.11 -1.05
N LEU A 39 -10.81 -13.95 -1.66
CA LEU A 39 -10.34 -13.64 -3.01
C LEU A 39 -8.81 -13.59 -3.10
N ASP A 40 -8.13 -12.94 -2.16
CA ASP A 40 -6.66 -12.89 -2.11
C ASP A 40 -6.08 -14.31 -2.06
N LEU A 41 -6.64 -15.19 -1.21
CA LEU A 41 -6.19 -16.58 -1.11
C LEU A 41 -6.43 -17.38 -2.41
N LEU A 42 -7.48 -17.08 -3.17
CA LEU A 42 -7.72 -17.68 -4.49
C LEU A 42 -6.73 -17.16 -5.54
N GLU A 43 -6.39 -15.88 -5.50
CA GLU A 43 -5.40 -15.27 -6.39
C GLU A 43 -3.97 -15.77 -6.12
N ASP A 44 -3.65 -16.06 -4.86
CA ASP A 44 -2.41 -16.73 -4.44
C ASP A 44 -2.31 -18.19 -4.94
N GLY A 45 -3.35 -18.71 -5.60
CA GLY A 45 -3.39 -20.03 -6.21
C GLY A 45 -3.80 -21.16 -5.28
N ASN A 46 -4.30 -20.84 -4.07
CA ASN A 46 -4.78 -21.85 -3.15
C ASN A 46 -6.07 -22.50 -3.67
N ARG A 47 -6.20 -23.80 -3.43
CA ARG A 47 -7.41 -24.55 -3.79
C ARG A 47 -8.54 -24.27 -2.79
N GLU A 48 -9.77 -24.44 -3.24
CA GLU A 48 -10.98 -24.22 -2.45
C GLU A 48 -10.90 -24.92 -1.07
N GLU A 49 -10.46 -26.17 -1.05
CA GLU A 49 -10.32 -26.95 0.17
C GLU A 49 -9.24 -26.40 1.12
N GLU A 50 -8.16 -25.84 0.58
CA GLU A 50 -7.07 -25.24 1.35
C GLU A 50 -7.53 -23.95 2.01
N ILE A 51 -8.28 -23.12 1.28
CA ILE A 51 -8.86 -21.87 1.79
C ILE A 51 -9.86 -22.16 2.90
N VAL A 52 -10.74 -23.14 2.70
CA VAL A 52 -11.68 -23.59 3.75
C VAL A 52 -10.92 -24.05 4.99
N GLN A 53 -9.83 -24.80 4.84
CA GLN A 53 -9.01 -25.22 5.98
C GLN A 53 -8.35 -24.05 6.70
N VAL A 54 -7.82 -23.06 5.98
CA VAL A 54 -7.25 -21.85 6.59
C VAL A 54 -8.32 -21.11 7.40
N LEU A 55 -9.49 -20.88 6.83
CA LEU A 55 -10.57 -20.14 7.51
C LEU A 55 -11.11 -20.88 8.73
N ILE A 56 -11.28 -22.20 8.64
CA ILE A 56 -11.76 -23.03 9.77
C ILE A 56 -10.80 -23.01 10.95
N ARG A 57 -9.48 -22.91 10.72
CA ARG A 57 -8.51 -22.79 11.82
C ARG A 57 -8.76 -21.55 12.67
N HIS A 58 -9.37 -20.52 12.10
CA HIS A 58 -9.64 -19.25 12.78
C HIS A 58 -11.10 -19.11 13.25
N THR A 59 -12.07 -19.60 12.48
CA THR A 59 -13.51 -19.52 12.84
C THR A 59 -14.01 -20.70 13.69
N GLY A 60 -13.24 -21.80 13.74
CA GLY A 60 -13.60 -23.04 14.41
C GLY A 60 -14.36 -24.03 13.51
N ALA A 61 -14.32 -25.31 13.89
CA ALA A 61 -14.87 -26.42 13.09
C ALA A 61 -16.41 -26.40 12.96
N LYS A 62 -17.12 -25.71 13.87
CA LYS A 62 -18.59 -25.63 13.86
C LYS A 62 -19.14 -24.82 12.68
N THR A 63 -18.36 -23.90 12.13
CA THR A 63 -18.75 -23.07 10.98
C THR A 63 -18.30 -23.65 9.65
N ARG A 64 -17.76 -24.88 9.63
CA ARG A 64 -17.22 -25.52 8.42
C ARG A 64 -18.20 -25.53 7.25
N SER A 65 -19.46 -25.90 7.48
CA SER A 65 -20.47 -25.94 6.41
C SER A 65 -20.71 -24.56 5.79
N ILE A 66 -20.85 -23.53 6.65
CA ILE A 66 -21.07 -22.14 6.25
C ILE A 66 -19.85 -21.62 5.47
N VAL A 67 -18.65 -21.86 5.98
CA VAL A 67 -17.39 -21.45 5.32
C VAL A 67 -17.23 -22.15 3.96
N THR A 68 -17.52 -23.44 3.86
CA THR A 68 -17.48 -24.16 2.58
C THR A 68 -18.48 -23.59 1.58
N GLU A 69 -19.72 -23.30 2.00
CA GLU A 69 -20.74 -22.70 1.14
C GLU A 69 -20.33 -21.30 0.64
N ILE A 70 -19.80 -20.46 1.53
CA ILE A 70 -19.32 -19.12 1.20
C ILE A 70 -18.14 -19.21 0.23
N VAL A 71 -17.11 -20.00 0.54
CA VAL A 71 -15.93 -20.12 -0.33
C VAL A 71 -16.32 -20.70 -1.69
N GLY A 72 -17.15 -21.73 -1.74
CA GLY A 72 -17.65 -22.30 -2.99
C GLY A 72 -18.40 -21.27 -3.84
N SER A 73 -19.26 -20.47 -3.21
CA SER A 73 -19.96 -19.38 -3.90
C SER A 73 -19.00 -18.28 -4.40
N VAL A 74 -17.99 -17.91 -3.61
CA VAL A 74 -16.96 -16.93 -4.04
C VAL A 74 -16.15 -17.48 -5.21
N VAL A 75 -15.73 -18.75 -5.16
CA VAL A 75 -15.00 -19.43 -6.24
C VAL A 75 -15.85 -19.49 -7.51
N GLU A 76 -17.12 -19.88 -7.40
CA GLU A 76 -18.04 -19.94 -8.53
C GLU A 76 -18.26 -18.56 -9.14
N ASN A 77 -18.50 -17.53 -8.31
CA ASN A 77 -18.60 -16.15 -8.75
C ASN A 77 -17.32 -15.70 -9.49
N GLN A 78 -16.15 -16.01 -8.95
CA GLN A 78 -14.88 -15.68 -9.59
C GLN A 78 -14.71 -16.44 -10.92
N ARG A 79 -15.10 -17.71 -11.00
CA ARG A 79 -15.09 -18.49 -12.24
C ARG A 79 -16.03 -17.89 -13.29
N LEU A 80 -17.23 -17.45 -12.91
CA LEU A 80 -18.19 -16.80 -13.81
C LEU A 80 -17.68 -15.45 -14.33
N ILE A 81 -16.95 -14.70 -13.50
CA ILE A 81 -16.33 -13.43 -13.88
C ILE A 81 -15.13 -13.65 -14.82
N THR A 82 -14.34 -14.70 -14.60
CA THR A 82 -13.07 -14.93 -15.29
C THR A 82 -13.23 -15.75 -16.58
N ARG A 83 -14.33 -16.49 -16.73
CA ARG A 83 -14.58 -17.29 -17.95
C ARG A 83 -14.96 -16.35 -19.11
N PRO A 84 -14.25 -16.36 -20.24
CA PRO A 84 -14.71 -15.66 -21.43
C PRO A 84 -16.08 -16.24 -21.82
N SER A 85 -17.07 -15.37 -22.03
CA SER A 85 -18.39 -15.78 -22.46
C SER A 85 -18.26 -16.57 -23.77
N LYS A 86 -18.35 -17.90 -23.72
CA LYS A 86 -18.59 -18.70 -24.91
C LYS A 86 -20.03 -18.44 -25.32
N THR A 87 -20.25 -17.42 -26.15
CA THR A 87 -21.54 -17.16 -26.77
C THR A 87 -21.81 -18.30 -27.76
N PRO A 88 -22.79 -19.19 -27.53
CA PRO A 88 -23.30 -20.00 -28.62
C PRO A 88 -24.25 -19.10 -29.42
N GLY A 89 -23.95 -18.89 -30.70
CA GLY A 89 -24.80 -18.07 -31.55
C GLY A 89 -26.21 -18.64 -31.67
N ARG A 90 -27.22 -17.92 -31.15
CA ARG A 90 -28.54 -17.74 -31.78
C ARG A 90 -29.47 -16.83 -30.96
N LEU A 91 -29.92 -15.78 -31.65
CA LEU A 91 -31.24 -15.12 -31.58
C LEU A 91 -31.62 -14.32 -30.31
N SER A 92 -31.37 -13.01 -30.41
CA SER A 92 -32.34 -11.92 -30.26
C SER A 92 -33.50 -12.07 -29.27
N LEU A 93 -33.40 -11.38 -28.13
CA LEU A 93 -34.44 -10.47 -27.64
C LEU A 93 -33.80 -9.45 -26.71
N ALA A 94 -33.68 -8.22 -27.22
CA ALA A 94 -33.10 -7.10 -26.52
C ALA A 94 -34.03 -6.62 -25.40
N PHE A 95 -33.93 -7.24 -24.23
CA PHE A 95 -34.34 -6.59 -23.00
C PHE A 95 -33.24 -5.60 -22.60
N LYS A 96 -33.46 -4.32 -22.92
CA LYS A 96 -32.68 -3.21 -22.38
C LYS A 96 -32.80 -3.22 -20.85
N LYS A 97 -31.83 -3.79 -20.13
CA LYS A 97 -31.57 -3.42 -18.74
C LYS A 97 -30.76 -2.11 -18.74
N PRO A 98 -31.26 -1.02 -18.14
CA PRO A 98 -30.46 0.16 -17.96
C PRO A 98 -29.50 -0.06 -16.77
N HIS A 99 -28.20 0.08 -17.06
CA HIS A 99 -27.08 0.33 -16.13
C HIS A 99 -26.56 -0.79 -15.19
N GLN A 100 -25.23 -0.99 -15.30
CA GLN A 100 -24.24 -1.64 -14.39
C GLN A 100 -23.92 -3.14 -14.64
N PRO A 101 -22.62 -3.56 -14.65
CA PRO A 101 -21.53 -3.09 -13.78
C PRO A 101 -20.21 -2.74 -14.53
N LYS A 102 -20.04 -1.49 -14.97
CA LYS A 102 -18.69 -0.96 -15.24
C LYS A 102 -18.04 -0.41 -13.96
N LYS A 103 -18.86 0.08 -13.02
CA LYS A 103 -18.42 0.74 -11.78
C LYS A 103 -17.60 -0.15 -10.83
N ILE A 104 -17.81 -1.46 -10.81
CA ILE A 104 -17.06 -2.38 -9.91
C ILE A 104 -15.65 -2.64 -10.46
N SER A 105 -15.52 -2.76 -11.79
CA SER A 105 -14.23 -2.80 -12.50
C SER A 105 -13.45 -1.51 -12.26
N ASP A 106 -14.11 -0.36 -12.43
CA ASP A 106 -13.49 0.95 -12.28
C ASP A 106 -13.05 1.22 -10.82
N TYR A 107 -13.83 0.77 -9.83
CA TYR A 107 -13.47 0.84 -8.41
C TYR A 107 -12.27 -0.06 -8.05
N ARG A 108 -12.23 -1.30 -8.56
CA ARG A 108 -11.08 -2.21 -8.37
C ARG A 108 -9.82 -1.67 -9.05
N ALA A 109 -9.95 -1.15 -10.27
CA ALA A 109 -8.84 -0.52 -10.99
C ALA A 109 -8.30 0.70 -10.25
N SER A 110 -9.18 1.59 -9.79
CA SER A 110 -8.82 2.79 -9.03
C SER A 110 -8.12 2.46 -7.70
N ARG A 111 -8.54 1.40 -7.00
CA ARG A 111 -7.89 0.98 -5.75
C ARG A 111 -6.51 0.34 -5.96
N ILE A 112 -6.31 -0.40 -7.07
CA ILE A 112 -5.00 -0.94 -7.44
C ILE A 112 -4.06 0.20 -7.86
N GLU A 113 -4.57 1.17 -8.62
CA GLU A 113 -3.83 2.36 -9.04
C GLU A 113 -3.42 3.20 -7.83
N ALA A 114 -4.35 3.52 -6.92
CA ALA A 114 -4.06 4.25 -5.69
C ALA A 114 -3.03 3.53 -4.79
N ARG A 115 -3.02 2.20 -4.75
CA ARG A 115 -1.98 1.41 -4.03
C ARG A 115 -0.61 1.52 -4.70
N ARG A 116 -0.55 1.51 -6.03
CA ARG A 116 0.72 1.72 -6.77
C ARG A 116 1.25 3.13 -6.56
N GLU A 117 0.38 4.13 -6.64
CA GLU A 117 0.74 5.52 -6.37
C GLU A 117 1.24 5.72 -4.94
N LEU A 118 0.63 5.05 -3.96
CA LEU A 118 1.12 5.06 -2.58
C LEU A 118 2.52 4.46 -2.48
N GLN A 119 2.76 3.30 -3.08
CA GLN A 119 4.08 2.65 -3.07
C GLN A 119 5.15 3.54 -3.70
N GLU A 120 4.85 4.18 -4.84
CA GLU A 120 5.76 5.12 -5.49
C GLU A 120 6.04 6.34 -4.61
N ALA A 121 5.02 6.88 -3.94
CA ALA A 121 5.18 8.00 -3.01
C ALA A 121 6.02 7.62 -1.79
N GLU A 122 5.86 6.40 -1.26
CA GLU A 122 6.67 5.88 -0.15
C GLU A 122 8.12 5.65 -0.56
N GLU A 123 8.36 5.13 -1.77
CA GLU A 123 9.71 4.97 -2.33
C GLU A 123 10.39 6.35 -2.52
N LYS A 124 9.68 7.34 -3.05
CA LYS A 124 10.18 8.72 -3.18
C LYS A 124 10.55 9.32 -1.82
N LEU A 125 9.74 9.08 -0.79
CA LEU A 125 10.02 9.54 0.57
C LEU A 125 11.29 8.87 1.13
N GLU A 126 11.45 7.57 0.94
CA GLU A 126 12.63 6.85 1.43
C GLU A 126 13.90 7.29 0.70
N ASN A 127 13.82 7.49 -0.62
CA ASN A 127 14.92 8.04 -1.40
C ASN A 127 15.30 9.45 -0.93
N ALA A 128 14.32 10.32 -0.65
CA ALA A 128 14.57 11.67 -0.13
C ALA A 128 15.28 11.64 1.24
N LYS A 129 14.86 10.76 2.16
CA LYS A 129 15.55 10.55 3.46
C LYS A 129 16.97 10.03 3.30
N GLN A 130 17.20 9.12 2.35
CA GLN A 130 18.55 8.62 2.08
C GLN A 130 19.47 9.73 1.56
N LYS A 131 18.96 10.61 0.69
CA LYS A 131 19.71 11.79 0.25
C LYS A 131 20.00 12.74 1.42
N GLU A 132 19.02 13.02 2.28
CA GLU A 132 19.18 13.83 3.50
C GLU A 132 20.32 13.31 4.37
N LYS A 133 20.34 11.99 4.62
CA LYS A 133 21.41 11.32 5.38
C LYS A 133 22.79 11.53 4.76
N ARG A 134 22.91 11.46 3.43
CA ARG A 134 24.19 11.68 2.74
C ARG A 134 24.68 13.11 2.93
N ILE A 135 23.79 14.10 2.81
CA ILE A 135 24.14 15.51 3.01
C ILE A 135 24.55 15.79 4.45
N LEU A 136 23.84 15.24 5.43
CA LEU A 136 24.20 15.38 6.84
C LEU A 136 25.58 14.76 7.15
N ASN A 137 25.91 13.62 6.52
CA ASN A 137 27.24 13.03 6.62
C ASN A 137 28.31 13.93 5.98
N GLU A 138 28.05 14.52 4.81
CA GLU A 138 28.96 15.48 4.19
C GLU A 138 29.21 16.70 5.10
N ALA A 139 28.15 17.24 5.71
CA ALA A 139 28.25 18.34 6.67
C ALA A 139 29.11 17.96 7.88
N LEU A 140 28.92 16.75 8.43
CA LEU A 140 29.69 16.25 9.57
C LEU A 140 31.18 16.10 9.22
N ILE A 141 31.49 15.56 8.04
CA ILE A 141 32.88 15.46 7.56
C ILE A 141 33.50 16.85 7.42
N LEU A 142 32.79 17.82 6.85
CA LEU A 142 33.29 19.20 6.72
C LEU A 142 33.50 19.87 8.08
N ALA A 143 32.61 19.62 9.05
CA ALA A 143 32.74 20.14 10.40
C ALA A 143 33.97 19.55 11.12
N GLN A 144 34.18 18.24 11.01
CA GLN A 144 35.36 17.57 11.56
C GLN A 144 36.64 18.09 10.91
N ARG A 145 36.66 18.25 9.58
CA ARG A 145 37.79 18.86 8.87
C ARG A 145 38.10 20.27 9.38
N LYS A 146 37.07 21.08 9.64
CA LYS A 146 37.23 22.44 10.19
C LYS A 146 37.88 22.40 11.57
N GLU A 147 37.56 21.41 12.41
CA GLU A 147 38.21 21.22 13.71
C GLU A 147 39.68 20.80 13.56
N GLU A 148 39.97 19.82 12.70
CA GLU A 148 41.34 19.35 12.44
C GLU A 148 42.27 20.50 11.98
N PHE A 149 41.77 21.43 11.17
CA PHE A 149 42.56 22.58 10.73
C PHE A 149 42.81 23.64 11.80
N LYS A 150 42.05 23.68 12.90
CA LYS A 150 42.32 24.60 14.01
C LYS A 150 43.62 24.26 14.74
N ASP A 151 43.96 22.98 14.80
CA ASP A 151 45.12 22.47 15.53
C ASP A 151 46.38 22.39 14.66
N MET A 152 46.26 22.58 13.34
CA MET A 152 47.40 22.58 12.42
C MET A 152 48.19 23.90 12.47
N LYS A 153 49.52 23.80 12.54
CA LYS A 153 50.42 24.94 12.38
C LYS A 153 50.43 25.38 10.91
N MET A 154 49.66 26.43 10.62
CA MET A 154 49.61 27.09 9.31
C MET A 154 49.94 28.59 9.45
N THR A 155 50.37 29.23 8.37
CA THR A 155 50.48 30.70 8.32
C THR A 155 49.10 31.36 8.33
N ALA A 156 49.02 32.65 8.69
CA ALA A 156 47.74 33.36 8.79
C ALA A 156 46.95 33.36 7.47
N ASP A 157 47.64 33.59 6.34
CA ASP A 157 47.03 33.59 5.01
C ASP A 157 46.53 32.20 4.58
N GLU A 158 47.30 31.14 4.87
CA GLU A 158 46.89 29.77 4.59
C GLU A 158 45.65 29.39 5.40
N ARG A 159 45.60 29.74 6.70
CA ARG A 159 44.42 29.51 7.54
C ARG A 159 43.20 30.24 7.02
N TRP A 160 43.36 31.49 6.57
CA TRP A 160 42.24 32.27 6.04
C TRP A 160 41.67 31.63 4.78
N ARG A 161 42.55 31.24 3.83
CA ARG A 161 42.14 30.59 2.57
C ARG A 161 41.45 29.25 2.81
N THR A 162 42.01 28.40 3.67
CA THR A 162 41.43 27.07 3.98
C THR A 162 40.10 27.19 4.72
N THR A 163 40.01 28.08 5.71
CA THR A 163 38.77 28.33 6.45
C THR A 163 37.68 28.87 5.53
N SER A 164 38.01 29.84 4.67
CA SER A 164 37.07 30.41 3.70
C SER A 164 36.58 29.36 2.69
N ALA A 165 37.44 28.44 2.25
CA ALA A 165 37.06 27.36 1.34
C ALA A 165 36.09 26.37 2.00
N ILE A 166 36.36 25.99 3.25
CA ILE A 166 35.49 25.09 4.03
C ILE A 166 34.14 25.75 4.32
N GLU A 167 34.13 27.04 4.67
CA GLU A 167 32.89 27.79 4.89
C GLU A 167 32.06 27.91 3.62
N HIS A 168 32.70 28.09 2.47
CA HIS A 168 32.01 28.08 1.19
C HIS A 168 31.39 26.71 0.89
N GLN A 169 32.13 25.62 1.10
CA GLN A 169 31.61 24.25 0.96
C GLN A 169 30.46 23.97 1.93
N MET A 170 30.59 24.38 3.19
CA MET A 170 29.55 24.23 4.20
C MET A 170 28.28 24.98 3.81
N LYS A 171 28.40 26.21 3.28
CA LYS A 171 27.27 26.98 2.78
C LYS A 171 26.55 26.26 1.64
N GLN A 172 27.29 25.64 0.71
CA GLN A 172 26.70 24.84 -0.36
C GLN A 172 25.96 23.60 0.17
N VAL A 173 26.54 22.89 1.14
CA VAL A 173 25.92 21.71 1.77
C VAL A 173 24.64 22.09 2.50
N LEU A 174 24.63 23.21 3.25
CA LEU A 174 23.43 23.71 3.91
C LEU A 174 22.33 24.14 2.93
N GLN A 175 22.70 24.74 1.80
CA GLN A 175 21.73 25.07 0.75
C GLN A 175 21.09 23.80 0.18
N LYS A 176 21.90 22.80 -0.16
CA LYS A 176 21.38 21.51 -0.64
C LYS A 176 20.51 20.82 0.43
N HIS A 177 20.89 20.90 1.71
CA HIS A 177 20.08 20.37 2.80
C HIS A 177 18.69 21.01 2.84
N HIS A 178 18.62 22.33 2.70
CA HIS A 178 17.34 23.05 2.65
C HIS A 178 16.44 22.57 1.50
N ASP A 179 17.02 22.36 0.31
CA ASP A 179 16.28 21.86 -0.85
C ASP A 179 15.76 20.44 -0.61
N ILE A 180 16.56 19.57 0.02
CA ILE A 180 16.13 18.22 0.39
C ILE A 180 15.08 18.22 1.48
N GLU A 181 15.16 19.09 2.49
CA GLU A 181 14.10 19.21 3.49
C GLU A 181 12.75 19.55 2.84
N ALA A 182 12.76 20.41 1.82
CA ALA A 182 11.57 20.72 1.04
C ALA A 182 11.06 19.48 0.28
N GLU A 183 11.95 18.71 -0.36
CA GLU A 183 11.63 17.44 -1.04
C GLU A 183 11.02 16.41 -0.06
N VAL A 184 11.61 16.24 1.13
CA VAL A 184 11.11 15.34 2.18
C VAL A 184 9.73 15.80 2.68
N LYS A 185 9.54 17.10 2.93
CA LYS A 185 8.24 17.65 3.34
C LYS A 185 7.18 17.43 2.27
N PHE A 186 7.53 17.61 1.00
CA PHE A 186 6.64 17.36 -0.12
C PHE A 186 6.26 15.88 -0.23
N ALA A 187 7.23 14.97 -0.19
CA ALA A 187 6.99 13.52 -0.24
C ALA A 187 6.16 13.02 0.95
N LYS A 188 6.38 13.57 2.16
CA LYS A 188 5.52 13.30 3.34
C LYS A 188 4.07 13.74 3.10
N ARG A 189 3.84 14.91 2.51
CA ARG A 189 2.48 15.36 2.18
C ARG A 189 1.83 14.46 1.13
N LEU A 190 2.57 14.11 0.07
CA LEU A 190 2.08 13.24 -1.00
C LEU A 190 1.67 11.86 -0.47
N THR A 191 2.51 11.23 0.35
CA THR A 191 2.18 9.96 1.01
C THR A 191 0.94 10.05 1.90
N LEU A 192 0.76 11.13 2.66
CA LEU A 192 -0.46 11.34 3.47
C LEU A 192 -1.72 11.43 2.60
N ILE A 193 -1.64 12.14 1.47
CA ILE A 193 -2.76 12.26 0.52
C ILE A 193 -3.14 10.88 -0.03
N HIS A 194 -2.17 10.10 -0.53
CA HIS A 194 -2.46 8.76 -1.06
C HIS A 194 -2.96 7.79 0.02
N LYS A 195 -2.50 7.91 1.28
CA LYS A 195 -3.04 7.11 2.41
C LYS A 195 -4.49 7.46 2.70
N ALA A 196 -4.84 8.75 2.69
CA ALA A 196 -6.21 9.19 2.89
C ALA A 196 -7.14 8.75 1.75
N SER A 197 -6.66 8.70 0.51
CA SER A 197 -7.43 8.19 -0.64
C SER A 197 -7.71 6.67 -0.57
N LEU A 198 -7.01 5.93 0.30
CA LEU A 198 -7.14 4.49 0.46
C LEU A 198 -7.87 4.07 1.75
N ALA A 199 -8.12 5.00 2.68
CA ALA A 199 -8.82 4.80 3.95
C ALA A 199 -10.34 4.98 3.77
#